data_AF-A0A1A2BA49-F1
#
_entry.id   AF-A0A1A2BA49-F1
#
_cell.length_a   1.000
_cell.length_b   1.000
_cell.length_c   1.000
_cell.angle_alpha   90.00
_cell.angle_beta   90.00
_cell.angle_gamma   90.00
#
_symmetry.space_group_name_H-M   'P 1'
#
loop_
_entity.id
_entity.type
_entity.pdbx_description
1 polymer ?
#
loop_
_entity_poly.entity_id
_entity_poly.type
_entity_poly.pdbx_seq_one_letter_code
_entity_poly.pdbx_strand_id
1 'polypeptide(L)'
;MGSVPPKDAAAALQRAVAVLRRFGYEPRFCDSEVELANCPFHALAQEQTELACSMNHALITGVADALAPHGPDARLCPGRDRCCVVLRAGDQ
;
A
#
# COMPACT_ATOMS: atom_id res chain seq x y z
N MET A 1 19.30 -12.76 1.96
CA MET A 1 17.99 -12.11 1.77
C MET A 1 16.96 -12.97 2.50
N GLY A 2 16.74 -12.72 3.79
CA GLY A 2 15.87 -13.53 4.63
C GLY A 2 15.16 -12.61 5.58
N SER A 3 14.06 -12.02 5.14
CA SER A 3 13.23 -11.25 6.06
C SER A 3 12.50 -12.26 6.93
N VAL A 4 12.66 -12.16 8.24
CA VAL A 4 11.83 -12.93 9.19
C VAL A 4 10.37 -12.60 8.86
N PRO A 5 9.52 -13.61 8.62
CA PRO A 5 8.12 -13.38 8.33
C PRO A 5 7.48 -12.58 9.47
N PRO A 6 6.56 -11.65 9.16
CA PRO A 6 5.84 -10.94 10.20
C PRO A 6 5.11 -11.91 11.13
N LYS A 7 5.06 -11.58 12.42
CA LYS A 7 4.45 -12.41 13.47
C LYS A 7 2.91 -12.37 13.49
N ASP A 8 2.34 -11.28 12.97
CA ASP A 8 0.91 -10.96 12.96
C ASP A 8 0.63 -9.90 11.87
N ALA A 9 -0.66 -9.65 11.61
CA ALA A 9 -1.11 -8.70 10.58
C ALA A 9 -0.66 -7.25 10.87
N ALA A 10 -0.57 -6.86 12.15
CA ALA A 10 -0.09 -5.54 12.54
C ALA A 10 1.39 -5.33 12.20
N ALA A 11 2.24 -6.32 12.50
CA ALA A 11 3.66 -6.30 12.16
C ALA A 11 3.90 -6.33 10.65
N ALA A 12 3.06 -7.05 9.91
CA ALA A 12 3.10 -7.05 8.45
C ALA A 12 2.74 -5.67 7.88
N LEU A 13 1.66 -5.04 8.35
CA LEU A 13 1.26 -3.69 7.93
C LEU A 13 2.37 -2.66 8.20
N GLN A 14 2.99 -2.70 9.39
CA GLN A 14 4.12 -1.82 9.72
C GLN A 14 5.32 -2.04 8.80
N ARG A 15 5.60 -3.29 8.43
CA ARG A 15 6.68 -3.63 7.50
C ARG A 15 6.37 -3.14 6.08
N ALA A 16 5.14 -3.31 5.60
CA ALA A 16 4.70 -2.77 4.32
C ALA A 16 4.84 -1.24 4.29
N VAL A 17 4.38 -0.54 5.35
CA VAL A 17 4.54 0.91 5.50
C VAL A 17 6.01 1.34 5.46
N ALA A 18 6.90 0.63 6.15
CA ALA A 18 8.33 0.93 6.14
C ALA A 18 8.95 0.76 4.73
N VAL A 19 8.56 -0.30 4.02
CA VAL A 19 8.99 -0.54 2.63
C VAL A 19 8.49 0.57 1.72
N LEU A 20 7.21 0.90 1.78
CA LEU A 20 6.60 1.94 0.95
C LEU A 20 7.26 3.31 1.19
N ARG A 21 7.52 3.70 2.44
CA ARG A 21 8.29 4.91 2.77
C ARG A 21 9.66 4.94 2.11
N ARG A 22 10.37 3.81 2.15
CA ARG A 22 11.69 3.69 1.51
C ARG A 22 11.63 3.90 -0.01
N PHE A 23 10.52 3.52 -0.65
CA PHE A 23 10.28 3.72 -2.07
C PHE A 23 9.62 5.08 -2.39
N GLY A 24 9.54 5.99 -1.42
CA GLY A 24 9.08 7.36 -1.63
C GLY A 24 7.57 7.56 -1.46
N TYR A 25 6.84 6.56 -0.97
CA TYR A 25 5.44 6.76 -0.59
C TYR A 25 5.31 7.51 0.74
N GLU A 26 4.20 8.22 0.91
CA GLU A 26 3.84 8.95 2.12
C GLU A 26 2.62 8.31 2.83
N PRO A 27 2.78 7.17 3.53
CA PRO A 27 1.70 6.53 4.27
C PRO A 27 1.31 7.31 5.53
N ARG A 28 0.01 7.50 5.70
CA ARG A 28 -0.68 8.12 6.83
C ARG A 28 -1.63 7.09 7.44
N PHE A 29 -1.51 6.88 8.76
CA PHE A 29 -2.44 6.02 9.48
C PHE A 29 -3.74 6.80 9.75
N CYS A 30 -4.86 6.26 9.30
CA CYS A 30 -6.20 6.83 9.44
C CYS A 30 -7.11 5.75 10.02
N ASP A 31 -7.47 5.89 11.29
CA ASP A 31 -8.27 4.91 12.04
C ASP A 31 -7.75 3.47 11.93
N SER A 32 -8.42 2.63 11.13
CA SER A 32 -8.09 1.22 10.91
C SER A 32 -7.33 0.96 9.60
N GLU A 33 -7.03 1.99 8.81
CA GLU A 33 -6.40 1.88 7.48
C GLU A 33 -5.17 2.78 7.36
N VAL A 34 -4.41 2.56 6.30
CA VAL A 34 -3.30 3.40 5.88
C VAL A 34 -3.62 3.98 4.51
N GLU A 35 -3.73 5.30 4.46
CA GLU A 35 -3.85 6.06 3.22
C GLU A 35 -2.46 6.49 2.74
N LEU A 36 -2.26 6.56 1.43
CA LEU A 36 -1.03 7.08 0.84
C LEU A 36 -1.28 8.50 0.35
N ALA A 37 -0.52 9.47 0.84
CA ALA A 37 -0.71 10.88 0.47
C ALA A 37 -0.20 11.22 -0.93
N ASN A 38 0.63 10.35 -1.51
CA ASN A 38 1.18 10.53 -2.84
C ASN A 38 1.02 9.25 -3.69
N CYS A 39 1.15 9.41 -5.00
CA CYS A 39 1.29 8.32 -5.96
C CYS A 39 2.55 8.56 -6.77
N PRO A 40 3.51 7.62 -6.85
CA PRO A 40 4.69 7.80 -7.70
C PRO A 40 4.32 7.94 -9.19
N PHE A 41 3.13 7.46 -9.57
CA PHE A 41 2.55 7.63 -10.90
C PHE A 41 1.69 8.90 -11.03
N HIS A 42 1.84 9.90 -10.15
CA HIS A 42 0.99 11.10 -10.15
C HIS A 42 0.96 11.81 -11.51
N ALA A 43 2.09 11.92 -12.20
CA ALA A 43 2.14 12.50 -13.55
C ALA A 43 1.26 11.72 -14.54
N LEU A 44 1.34 10.39 -14.53
CA LEU A 44 0.48 9.54 -15.36
C LEU A 44 -0.98 9.61 -14.93
N ALA A 45 -1.26 9.76 -13.63
CA ALA A 45 -2.60 9.86 -13.10
C ALA A 45 -3.34 11.14 -13.56
N GLN A 46 -2.62 12.19 -13.96
CA GLN A 46 -3.24 13.40 -14.52
C GLN A 46 -3.82 13.16 -15.93
N GLU A 47 -3.24 12.22 -16.68
CA GLU A 47 -3.65 11.91 -18.05
C GLU A 47 -4.53 10.66 -18.12
N GLN A 48 -4.22 9.64 -17.30
CA GLN A 48 -4.87 8.32 -17.30
C GLN A 48 -4.99 7.79 -15.87
N THR A 49 -5.92 8.35 -15.11
CA THR A 49 -6.17 7.99 -13.70
C THR A 49 -6.36 6.50 -13.49
N GLU A 50 -7.23 5.85 -14.28
CA GLU A 50 -7.58 4.44 -14.10
C GLU A 50 -6.37 3.51 -14.28
N LEU A 51 -5.56 3.79 -15.31
CA LEU A 51 -4.33 3.05 -15.58
C LEU A 51 -3.32 3.23 -14.45
N ALA A 52 -3.07 4.47 -14.04
CA ALA A 52 -2.13 4.78 -12.95
C ALA A 52 -2.57 4.13 -11.63
N CYS A 53 -3.86 4.17 -11.28
CA CYS A 53 -4.39 3.54 -10.09
C CYS A 53 -4.22 2.01 -10.15
N SER A 54 -4.52 1.38 -11.28
CA SER A 54 -4.39 -0.08 -11.47
C SER A 54 -2.93 -0.54 -11.36
N MET A 55 -2.00 0.20 -11.98
CA MET A 55 -0.57 -0.07 -11.86
C MET A 55 -0.07 0.07 -10.42
N ASN A 56 -0.48 1.14 -9.74
CA ASN A 56 -0.10 1.37 -8.35
C ASN A 56 -0.67 0.30 -7.42
N HIS A 57 -1.91 -0.14 -7.65
CA HIS A 57 -2.53 -1.23 -6.91
C HIS A 57 -1.76 -2.54 -7.10
N ALA A 58 -1.44 -2.92 -8.34
CA ALA A 58 -0.66 -4.13 -8.62
C ALA A 58 0.72 -4.12 -7.93
N LEU A 59 1.41 -2.97 -7.94
CA LEU A 59 2.70 -2.81 -7.26
C LEU A 59 2.57 -3.03 -5.74
N ILE A 60 1.59 -2.39 -5.11
CA ILE A 60 1.38 -2.47 -3.66
C ILE A 60 0.90 -3.86 -3.24
N THR A 61 0.04 -4.50 -4.04
CA THR A 61 -0.38 -5.90 -3.84
C THR A 61 0.82 -6.84 -3.85
N GLY A 62 1.77 -6.66 -4.78
CA GLY A 62 3.01 -7.46 -4.78
C GLY A 62 3.85 -7.28 -3.50
N VAL A 63 3.85 -6.09 -2.89
CA VAL A 63 4.50 -5.86 -1.58
C VAL A 63 3.74 -6.58 -0.46
N ALA A 64 2.41 -6.56 -0.50
CA ALA A 64 1.57 -7.23 0.49
C ALA A 64 1.72 -8.76 0.42
N ASP A 65 1.69 -9.33 -0.79
CA ASP A 65 1.83 -10.77 -1.04
C ASP A 65 3.18 -11.31 -0.55
N ALA A 66 4.25 -10.52 -0.66
CA ALA A 66 5.56 -10.86 -0.13
C ALA A 66 5.60 -10.99 1.40
N LEU A 67 4.55 -10.53 2.10
CA LEU A 67 4.40 -10.59 3.55
C LEU A 67 3.40 -11.65 4.01
N ALA A 68 2.96 -12.52 3.10
CA ALA A 68 2.11 -13.66 3.42
C ALA A 68 2.70 -14.53 4.57
N PRO A 69 1.84 -15.14 5.40
CA PRO A 69 0.38 -15.11 5.31
C PRO A 69 -0.22 -13.81 5.85
N HIS A 70 0.48 -13.04 6.69
CA HIS A 70 -0.09 -11.89 7.39
C HIS A 70 -0.12 -10.58 6.58
N GLY A 71 0.07 -10.64 5.25
CA GLY A 71 0.13 -9.47 4.39
C GLY A 71 -1.10 -8.55 4.55
N PRO A 72 -0.93 -7.22 4.44
CA PRO A 72 -2.06 -6.30 4.49
C PRO A 72 -2.99 -6.47 3.27
N ASP A 73 -4.27 -6.18 3.45
CA ASP A 73 -5.19 -6.05 2.32
C ASP A 73 -4.92 -4.73 1.59
N ALA A 74 -4.69 -4.79 0.28
CA ALA A 74 -4.49 -3.63 -0.57
C ALA A 74 -5.71 -3.45 -1.48
N ARG A 75 -6.41 -2.32 -1.36
CA ARG A 75 -7.65 -2.06 -2.09
C ARG A 75 -7.59 -0.76 -2.86
N LEU A 76 -8.22 -0.75 -4.04
CA LEU A 76 -8.56 0.47 -4.76
C LEU A 76 -9.69 1.23 -4.04
N CYS A 77 -9.34 2.39 -3.50
CA CYS A 77 -10.26 3.37 -2.91
C CYS A 77 -9.88 4.80 -3.37
N PRO A 78 -10.22 5.18 -4.61
CA PRO A 78 -9.98 6.53 -5.12
C PRO A 78 -10.56 7.60 -4.18
N GLY A 79 -9.80 8.66 -3.93
CA GLY A 79 -10.21 9.78 -3.09
C GLY A 79 -9.61 11.09 -3.59
N ARG A 80 -10.25 12.21 -3.24
CA ARG A 80 -9.65 13.54 -3.44
C ARG A 80 -8.49 13.68 -2.45
N ASP A 81 -7.36 14.21 -2.92
CA ASP A 81 -6.16 14.52 -2.11
C ASP A 81 -5.40 13.33 -1.49
N ARG A 82 -5.58 12.13 -2.03
CA ARG A 82 -4.78 10.95 -1.69
C ARG A 82 -4.57 10.03 -2.90
N CYS A 83 -3.71 9.05 -2.76
CA CYS A 83 -3.55 7.95 -3.68
C CYS A 83 -4.83 7.09 -3.75
N CYS A 84 -5.03 6.39 -4.88
CA CYS A 84 -6.17 5.51 -5.07
C CYS A 84 -6.07 4.18 -4.31
N VAL A 85 -4.98 3.92 -3.57
CA VAL A 85 -4.76 2.65 -2.86
C VAL A 85 -4.70 2.90 -1.37
N VAL A 86 -5.47 2.10 -0.63
CA VAL A 86 -5.48 2.04 0.84
C VAL A 86 -5.03 0.65 1.28
N LEU A 87 -4.39 0.60 2.45
CA LEU A 87 -3.91 -0.64 3.05
C LEU A 87 -4.61 -0.86 4.39
N ARG A 88 -5.09 -2.08 4.63
CA ARG A 88 -5.59 -2.50 5.94
C ARG A 88 -4.75 -3.66 6.46
N ALA A 89 -4.66 -3.82 7.78
CA ALA A 89 -4.17 -5.09 8.32
C ALA A 89 -5.02 -6.24 7.76
N GLY A 90 -4.37 -7.34 7.35
CA GLY A 90 -5.08 -8.51 6.86
C GLY A 90 -5.93 -9.15 7.97
N ASP A 91 -7.05 -9.77 7.60
CA ASP A 91 -8.03 -10.36 8.53
C ASP A 91 -7.62 -11.75 9.07
N GLN A 92 -6.32 -11.99 9.30
CA GLN A 92 -5.81 -13.26 9.82
C GLN A 92 -5.44 -13.18 11.29
#